data_AF-A0A7M5VGF1-F1
#
_entry.id   AF-A0A7M5VGF1-F1
#
_cell.length_a   1.000
_cell.length_b   1.000
_cell.length_c   1.000
_cell.angle_alpha   90.00
_cell.angle_beta   90.00
_cell.angle_gamma   90.00
#
_symmetry.space_group_name_H-M   'P 1'
#
loop_
_entity.id
_entity.type
_entity.pdbx_description
1 polymer ?
#
loop_
_entity_poly.entity_id
_entity_poly.type
_entity_poly.pdbx_seq_one_letter_code
_entity_poly.pdbx_strand_id
1 'polypeptide(L)'
;MEKKKFCVENTEEVSNEFESLQKLFQENENLKQTVANLVKRLFIIENQQNHGVETSEQIAMNERMKSVEETTRINIESIGDLDLKFQLHENSVNDSHLIWKINNFQQRTTDAVIGKTRALHSAPCFTSKMAFPKENQIHFDQSRRPK
;
A
#
# COMPACT_ATOMS: atom_id res chain seq x y z
N MET A 1 60.86 -38.50 -58.73
CA MET A 1 60.77 -38.02 -57.33
C MET A 1 59.42 -37.37 -56.99
N GLU A 2 58.59 -37.01 -57.98
CA GLU A 2 57.31 -36.30 -57.75
C GLU A 2 56.21 -37.14 -57.08
N LYS A 3 56.09 -38.45 -57.38
CA LYS A 3 55.03 -39.30 -56.79
C LYS A 3 55.16 -39.49 -55.27
N LYS A 4 56.38 -39.45 -54.72
CA LYS A 4 56.59 -39.52 -53.27
C LYS A 4 56.19 -38.22 -52.57
N LYS A 5 56.32 -37.06 -53.23
CA LYS A 5 55.99 -35.76 -52.65
C LYS A 5 54.47 -35.55 -52.58
N PHE A 6 53.76 -35.91 -53.65
CA PHE A 6 52.30 -35.85 -53.72
C PHE A 6 51.60 -36.77 -52.71
N CYS A 7 52.13 -37.98 -52.45
CA CYS A 7 51.58 -38.86 -51.41
C CYS A 7 51.79 -38.32 -49.99
N VAL A 8 52.88 -37.59 -49.73
CA VAL A 8 53.19 -37.05 -48.40
C VAL A 8 52.33 -35.82 -48.09
N GLU A 9 52.18 -34.90 -49.04
CA GLU A 9 51.30 -33.72 -48.91
C GLU A 9 49.84 -34.14 -48.67
N ASN A 10 49.34 -35.15 -49.39
CA ASN A 10 47.98 -35.65 -49.24
C ASN A 10 47.77 -36.39 -47.89
N THR A 11 48.80 -37.01 -47.32
CA THR A 11 48.74 -37.58 -45.96
C THR A 11 48.82 -36.54 -44.85
N GLU A 12 49.56 -35.45 -45.06
CA GLU A 12 49.67 -34.33 -44.12
C GLU A 12 48.38 -33.51 -44.08
N GLU A 13 47.73 -33.25 -45.22
CA GLU A 13 46.41 -32.60 -45.28
C GLU A 13 45.34 -33.41 -44.53
N VAL A 14 45.26 -34.72 -44.76
CA VAL A 14 44.32 -35.61 -44.05
C VAL A 14 44.61 -35.65 -42.55
N SER A 15 45.88 -35.61 -42.15
CA SER A 15 46.26 -35.55 -40.73
C SER A 15 45.82 -34.23 -40.07
N ASN A 16 45.99 -33.10 -40.77
CA ASN A 16 45.58 -31.78 -40.27
C ASN A 16 44.05 -31.66 -40.19
N GLU A 17 43.33 -32.22 -41.16
CA GLU A 17 41.87 -32.28 -41.13
C GLU A 17 41.35 -33.16 -39.98
N PHE A 18 42.00 -34.28 -39.71
CA PHE A 18 41.66 -35.15 -38.58
C PHE A 18 41.85 -34.44 -37.23
N GLU A 19 42.95 -33.69 -37.07
CA GLU A 19 43.23 -32.92 -35.86
C GLU A 19 42.23 -31.75 -35.67
N SER A 20 41.82 -31.12 -36.76
CA SER A 20 40.77 -30.09 -36.76
C SER A 20 39.39 -30.66 -36.39
N LEU A 21 39.03 -31.82 -36.95
CA LEU A 21 37.82 -32.57 -36.60
C LEU A 21 37.81 -32.96 -35.12
N GLN A 22 38.95 -33.37 -34.56
CA GLN A 22 39.07 -33.73 -33.15
C GLN A 22 38.83 -32.51 -32.24
N LYS A 23 39.36 -31.34 -32.59
CA LYS A 23 39.11 -30.08 -31.86
C LYS A 23 37.64 -29.69 -31.90
N LEU A 24 37.00 -29.76 -33.08
CA LEU A 24 35.57 -29.49 -33.23
C LEU A 24 34.71 -30.46 -32.43
N PHE A 25 35.12 -31.73 -32.31
CA PHE A 25 34.42 -32.72 -31.51
C PHE A 25 34.50 -32.38 -30.01
N GLN A 26 35.68 -32.00 -29.54
CA GLN A 26 35.91 -31.55 -28.16
C GLN A 26 35.08 -30.31 -27.83
N GLU A 27 35.04 -29.35 -28.74
CA GLU A 27 34.26 -28.12 -28.58
C GLU A 27 32.74 -28.40 -28.54
N ASN A 28 32.26 -29.30 -29.39
CA ASN A 28 30.85 -29.72 -29.36
C ASN A 28 30.46 -30.36 -28.03
N GLU A 29 31.31 -31.17 -27.43
CA GLU A 29 31.03 -31.73 -26.10
C GLU A 29 31.02 -30.65 -25.01
N ASN A 30 31.97 -29.71 -25.05
CA ASN A 30 31.97 -28.58 -24.13
C ASN A 30 30.70 -27.72 -24.27
N LEU A 31 30.23 -27.50 -25.50
CA LEU A 31 28.99 -26.76 -25.77
C LEU A 31 27.77 -27.51 -25.26
N LYS A 32 27.66 -28.82 -25.50
CA LYS A 32 26.58 -29.65 -24.95
C LYS A 32 26.52 -29.57 -23.43
N GLN A 33 27.68 -29.63 -22.77
CA GLN A 33 27.75 -29.56 -21.31
C GLN A 33 27.34 -28.18 -20.79
N THR A 34 27.74 -27.12 -21.50
CA THR A 34 27.32 -25.74 -21.19
C THR A 34 25.81 -25.57 -21.35
N VAL A 35 25.24 -26.05 -22.45
CA VAL A 35 23.79 -26.03 -22.70
C VAL A 35 23.04 -26.81 -21.63
N ALA A 36 23.51 -28.01 -21.26
CA ALA A 36 22.91 -28.80 -20.19
C ALA A 36 22.90 -28.07 -18.84
N ASN A 37 23.97 -27.34 -18.52
CA ASN A 37 24.05 -26.54 -17.31
C ASN A 37 23.12 -25.32 -17.35
N LEU A 38 23.02 -24.64 -18.49
CA LEU A 38 22.10 -23.52 -18.68
C LEU A 38 20.64 -23.96 -18.59
N VAL A 39 20.28 -25.11 -19.18
CA VAL A 39 18.93 -25.69 -19.06
C VAL A 39 18.59 -26.00 -17.60
N LYS A 40 19.52 -26.57 -16.82
CA LYS A 40 19.29 -26.79 -15.37
C LYS A 40 19.08 -25.50 -14.61
N ARG A 41 19.85 -24.46 -14.91
CA ARG A 41 19.70 -23.13 -14.27
C ARG A 41 18.39 -22.47 -14.66
N LEU A 42 18.01 -22.52 -15.93
CA LEU A 42 16.72 -22.02 -16.41
C LEU A 42 15.56 -22.76 -15.77
N PHE A 43 15.63 -24.09 -15.64
CA PHE A 43 14.61 -24.87 -14.95
C PHE A 43 14.41 -24.44 -13.49
N ILE A 44 15.49 -24.11 -12.78
CA ILE A 44 15.41 -23.58 -11.41
C ILE A 44 14.78 -22.18 -11.41
N ILE A 45 15.18 -21.31 -12.34
CA ILE A 45 14.67 -19.94 -12.45
C ILE A 45 13.19 -19.92 -12.86
N GLU A 46 12.78 -20.73 -13.83
CA GLU A 46 11.39 -20.83 -14.30
C GLU A 46 10.47 -21.42 -13.22
N ASN A 47 10.94 -22.41 -12.46
CA ASN A 47 10.20 -22.91 -11.29
C ASN A 47 10.10 -21.87 -10.16
N GLN A 48 11.09 -20.99 -10.03
CA GLN A 48 11.02 -19.85 -9.10
C GLN A 48 10.12 -18.73 -9.65
N GLN A 49 10.05 -18.52 -10.97
CA GLN A 49 9.23 -17.48 -11.59
C GLN A 49 7.74 -17.82 -11.65
N ASN A 50 7.39 -19.10 -11.78
CA ASN A 50 5.99 -19.57 -11.71
C ASN A 50 5.38 -19.45 -10.30
N HIS A 51 6.20 -19.04 -9.34
CA HIS A 51 5.83 -18.74 -7.99
C HIS A 51 6.29 -17.32 -7.68
N GLY A 52 5.43 -16.33 -7.96
CA GLY A 52 5.44 -15.03 -7.27
C GLY A 52 5.16 -15.21 -5.77
N VAL A 53 5.91 -16.11 -5.13
CA VAL A 53 5.89 -16.42 -3.72
C VAL A 53 6.64 -15.28 -3.10
N GLU A 54 5.85 -14.34 -2.56
CA GLU A 54 6.34 -13.41 -1.55
C GLU A 54 7.23 -14.21 -0.59
N THR A 55 8.47 -13.76 -0.39
CA THR A 55 9.34 -14.42 0.58
C THR A 55 8.62 -14.44 1.92
N SER A 56 8.87 -15.46 2.77
CA SER A 56 8.24 -15.53 4.11
C SER A 56 8.40 -14.21 4.89
N GLU A 57 9.51 -13.51 4.68
CA GLU A 57 9.78 -12.17 5.20
C GLU A 57 8.86 -11.08 4.62
N GLN A 58 8.58 -11.10 3.31
CA GLN A 58 7.63 -10.19 2.66
C GLN A 58 6.20 -10.41 3.15
N ILE A 59 5.76 -11.66 3.32
CA ILE A 59 4.44 -11.99 3.87
C ILE A 59 4.31 -11.44 5.29
N ALA A 60 5.32 -11.70 6.14
CA ALA A 60 5.33 -11.20 7.51
C ALA A 60 5.36 -9.66 7.58
N MET A 61 6.08 -9.02 6.65
CA MET A 61 6.12 -7.55 6.54
C MET A 61 4.78 -6.97 6.09
N ASN A 62 4.12 -7.60 5.11
CA ASN A 62 2.80 -7.18 4.62
C ASN A 62 1.73 -7.28 5.72
N GLU A 63 1.74 -8.35 6.52
CA GLU A 63 0.82 -8.48 7.65
C GLU A 63 1.08 -7.42 8.74
N ARG A 64 2.36 -7.11 9.02
CA ARG A 64 2.70 -5.99 9.92
C ARG A 64 2.24 -4.65 9.36
N MET A 65 2.39 -4.43 8.05
CA MET A 65 1.96 -3.20 7.40
C MET A 65 0.45 -3.01 7.54
N LYS A 66 -0.35 -4.04 7.24
CA LYS A 66 -1.81 -4.01 7.41
C LYS A 66 -2.22 -3.68 8.85
N SER A 67 -1.52 -4.27 9.84
CA SER A 67 -1.76 -3.99 11.26
C SER A 67 -1.45 -2.53 11.62
N VAL A 68 -0.35 -1.98 11.10
CA VAL A 68 0.02 -0.57 11.28
C VAL A 68 -0.99 0.36 10.60
N GLU A 69 -1.46 0.03 9.40
CA GLU A 69 -2.47 0.81 8.69
C GLU A 69 -3.78 0.86 9.48
N GLU A 70 -4.25 -0.28 10.00
CA GLU A 70 -5.49 -0.34 10.78
C GLU A 70 -5.36 0.42 12.10
N THR A 71 -4.24 0.25 12.84
CA THR A 71 -4.02 1.01 14.08
C THR A 71 -3.91 2.51 13.80
N THR A 72 -3.29 2.92 12.69
CA THR A 72 -3.21 4.32 12.29
C THR A 72 -4.60 4.88 11.97
N ARG A 73 -5.44 4.12 11.27
CA ARG A 73 -6.82 4.51 10.97
C ARG A 73 -7.63 4.73 12.24
N ILE A 74 -7.58 3.79 13.19
CA ILE A 74 -8.25 3.90 14.48
C ILE A 74 -7.75 5.13 15.26
N ASN A 75 -6.43 5.38 15.22
CA ASN A 75 -5.85 6.53 15.89
C ASN A 75 -6.33 7.86 15.28
N ILE A 76 -6.49 7.95 13.96
CA ILE A 76 -7.02 9.15 13.30
C ILE A 76 -8.46 9.43 13.74
N GLU A 77 -9.31 8.40 13.83
CA GLU A 77 -10.68 8.55 14.34
C GLU A 77 -10.68 9.00 15.80
N SER A 78 -9.87 8.34 16.64
CA SER A 78 -9.72 8.68 18.06
C SER A 78 -9.23 10.11 18.29
N ILE A 79 -8.34 10.63 17.43
CA ILE A 79 -7.90 12.03 17.51
C ILE A 79 -9.08 12.98 17.27
N GLY A 80 -9.95 12.69 16.29
CA GLY A 80 -11.15 13.48 16.06
C GLY A 80 -12.11 13.48 17.25
N ASP A 81 -12.32 12.33 17.87
CA ASP A 81 -13.14 12.19 19.08
C ASP A 81 -12.55 12.95 20.27
N LEU A 82 -11.23 12.89 20.45
CA LEU A 82 -10.53 13.62 21.51
C LEU A 82 -10.63 15.13 21.31
N ASP A 83 -10.45 15.63 20.09
CA ASP A 83 -10.58 17.06 19.76
C ASP A 83 -12.01 17.55 20.07
N LEU A 84 -13.03 16.77 19.69
CA LEU A 84 -14.42 17.07 20.03
C LEU A 84 -14.64 17.10 21.56
N LYS A 85 -14.07 16.13 22.29
CA LYS A 85 -14.17 16.08 23.76
C LYS A 85 -13.49 17.27 24.42
N PHE A 86 -12.32 17.68 23.94
CA PHE A 86 -11.64 18.88 24.41
C PHE A 86 -12.51 20.12 24.20
N GLN A 87 -13.05 20.30 23.00
CA GLN A 87 -13.96 21.41 22.70
C GLN A 87 -15.18 21.44 23.63
N LEU A 88 -15.82 20.29 23.87
CA LEU A 88 -16.96 20.21 24.79
C LEU A 88 -16.58 20.57 26.22
N HIS A 89 -15.43 20.10 26.70
CA HIS A 89 -14.97 20.37 28.06
C HIS A 89 -14.62 21.86 28.26
N GLU A 90 -13.91 22.46 27.31
CA GLU A 90 -13.55 23.89 27.34
C GLU A 90 -14.78 24.81 27.30
N ASN A 91 -15.85 24.38 26.65
CA ASN A 91 -17.09 25.15 26.53
C ASN A 91 -18.17 24.74 27.54
N SER A 92 -17.88 23.77 28.41
CA SER A 92 -18.80 23.38 29.48
C SER A 92 -18.73 24.35 30.66
N VAL A 93 -19.87 24.59 31.31
CA VAL A 93 -19.98 25.57 32.40
C VAL A 93 -20.68 24.95 33.60
N ASN A 94 -20.20 25.23 34.81
CA ASN A 94 -20.71 24.66 36.06
C ASN A 94 -21.61 25.59 36.90
N ASP A 95 -21.85 26.81 36.44
CA ASP A 95 -22.50 27.88 37.19
C ASP A 95 -23.87 28.29 36.62
N SER A 96 -24.57 27.35 35.96
CA SER A 96 -25.89 27.51 35.32
C SER A 96 -25.99 28.51 34.16
N HIS A 97 -25.02 29.41 33.97
CA HIS A 97 -25.05 30.46 32.96
C HIS A 97 -24.22 30.08 31.73
N LEU A 98 -24.89 29.60 30.68
CA LEU A 98 -24.22 29.22 29.44
C LEU A 98 -24.20 30.38 28.45
N ILE A 99 -23.00 30.72 27.97
CA ILE A 99 -22.83 31.58 26.80
C ILE A 99 -22.52 30.69 25.60
N TRP A 100 -23.42 30.67 24.62
CA TRP A 100 -23.23 29.88 23.42
C TRP A 100 -22.98 30.75 22.19
N LYS A 101 -21.74 30.72 21.69
CA LYS A 101 -21.35 31.41 20.47
C LYS A 101 -21.59 30.52 19.24
N ILE A 102 -22.42 30.99 18.32
CA ILE A 102 -22.72 30.28 17.07
C ILE A 102 -22.01 30.99 15.92
N ASN A 103 -20.97 30.34 15.39
CA ASN A 103 -20.21 30.84 14.24
C ASN A 103 -20.86 30.42 12.92
N ASN A 104 -20.50 31.10 11.82
CA ASN A 104 -20.95 30.80 10.45
C ASN A 104 -22.47 30.78 10.27
N PHE A 105 -23.16 31.79 10.81
CA PHE A 105 -24.62 31.89 10.79
C PHE A 105 -25.24 31.76 9.39
N GLN A 106 -24.67 32.41 8.37
CA GLN A 106 -25.18 32.35 6.99
C GLN A 106 -25.13 30.93 6.40
N GLN A 107 -24.04 30.20 6.62
CA GLN A 107 -23.92 28.83 6.16
C GLN A 107 -24.91 27.92 6.89
N ARG A 108 -25.02 28.05 8.21
CA ARG A 108 -25.89 27.21 9.03
C ARG A 108 -27.38 27.45 8.75
N THR A 109 -27.76 28.69 8.46
CA THR A 109 -29.12 29.01 8.00
C THR A 109 -29.40 28.41 6.62
N THR A 110 -28.42 28.41 5.72
CA THR A 110 -28.53 27.73 4.42
C THR A 110 -28.68 26.22 4.57
N ASP A 111 -27.83 25.58 5.39
CA ASP A 111 -27.92 24.15 5.72
C ASP A 111 -29.28 23.79 6.35
N ALA A 112 -29.83 24.69 7.15
CA ALA A 112 -31.15 24.54 7.71
C ALA A 112 -32.25 24.60 6.64
N VAL A 113 -32.24 25.62 5.77
CA VAL A 113 -33.21 25.77 4.68
C VAL A 113 -33.17 24.56 3.73
N ILE A 114 -31.99 24.04 3.42
CA ILE A 114 -31.85 22.83 2.58
C ILE A 114 -32.28 21.55 3.35
N GLY A 115 -32.37 21.63 4.68
CA GLY A 115 -32.79 20.53 5.55
C GLY A 115 -31.66 19.62 6.01
N LYS A 116 -30.39 19.97 5.74
CA LYS A 116 -29.19 19.25 6.19
C LYS A 116 -29.02 19.32 7.71
N THR A 117 -29.36 20.44 8.33
CA THR A 117 -29.25 20.61 9.79
C THR A 117 -30.44 21.40 10.34
N ARG A 118 -31.37 20.73 11.03
CA ARG A 118 -32.60 21.36 11.53
C ARG A 118 -32.44 22.09 12.86
N ALA A 119 -31.54 21.61 13.70
CA ALA A 119 -31.30 22.11 15.03
C ALA A 119 -29.82 22.04 15.39
N LEU A 120 -29.41 22.85 16.36
CA LEU A 120 -28.08 22.79 16.97
C LEU A 120 -28.23 22.53 18.46
N HIS A 121 -27.25 21.83 19.01
CA HIS A 121 -27.12 21.57 20.44
C HIS A 121 -25.93 22.36 20.98
N SER A 122 -26.07 22.91 22.18
CA SER A 122 -24.99 23.57 22.89
C SER A 122 -24.06 22.55 23.56
N ALA A 123 -22.89 23.01 24.04
CA ALA A 123 -22.13 22.23 25.00
C ALA A 123 -22.93 22.01 26.31
N PRO A 124 -22.62 20.96 27.08
CA PRO A 124 -23.27 20.70 28.37
C PRO A 124 -23.07 21.86 29.35
N CYS A 125 -24.15 22.24 30.03
CA CYS A 125 -24.10 23.15 31.17
C CYS A 125 -24.65 22.48 32.44
N PHE A 126 -24.02 22.76 33.57
CA PHE A 126 -24.36 22.20 34.85
C PHE A 126 -24.79 23.31 35.79
N THR A 127 -25.72 22.98 36.70
CA THR A 127 -26.13 23.93 37.73
C THR A 127 -25.18 23.97 38.93
N SER A 128 -24.33 22.94 39.05
CA SER A 128 -23.26 22.78 40.04
C SER A 128 -22.33 21.66 39.57
N LYS A 129 -21.12 21.55 40.12
CA LYS A 129 -20.08 20.59 39.71
C LYS A 129 -20.51 19.11 39.71
N MET A 130 -21.48 18.73 40.54
CA MET A 130 -21.99 17.36 40.64
C MET A 130 -23.44 17.24 40.16
N ALA A 131 -23.97 18.25 39.48
CA ALA A 131 -25.32 18.22 38.94
C ALA A 131 -25.39 17.40 37.65
N PHE A 132 -26.61 17.07 37.23
CA PHE A 132 -26.83 16.48 35.91
C PHE A 132 -26.59 17.52 34.80
N PRO A 133 -26.02 17.11 33.66
CA PRO A 133 -25.83 17.99 32.51
C PRO A 133 -27.19 18.41 31.94
N LYS A 134 -27.25 19.65 31.49
CA LYS A 134 -28.33 20.19 30.66
C LYS A 134 -27.75 20.62 29.32
N GLU A 135 -28.52 20.46 28.26
CA GLU A 135 -28.17 20.92 26.92
C GLU A 135 -29.28 21.82 26.40
N ASN A 136 -28.88 22.91 25.74
CA ASN A 136 -29.80 23.80 25.07
C ASN A 136 -29.85 23.45 23.59
N GLN A 137 -31.06 23.45 23.03
CA GLN A 137 -31.27 23.21 21.61
C GLN A 137 -31.92 24.43 20.97
N ILE A 138 -31.38 24.89 19.84
CA ILE A 138 -32.06 25.87 18.98
C ILE A 138 -32.53 25.20 17.70
N HIS A 139 -33.72 25.59 17.26
CA HIS A 139 -34.28 25.17 15.99
C HIS A 139 -34.15 26.30 14.98
N PHE A 140 -33.67 25.99 13.78
CA PHE A 140 -33.68 26.95 12.69
C PHE A 140 -35.07 27.00 12.06
N ASP A 141 -35.52 28.20 11.70
CA ASP A 141 -36.80 28.41 11.01
C ASP A 141 -36.78 27.75 9.61
N GLN A 142 -37.67 26.78 9.42
CA GLN A 142 -37.82 25.97 8.21
C GLN A 142 -38.94 26.48 7.30
N SER A 143 -39.65 27.55 7.67
CA SER A 143 -40.78 28.07 6.88
C SER A 143 -40.35 28.67 5.54
N ARG A 144 -39.07 29.03 5.39
CA ARG A 144 -38.50 29.67 4.20
C ARG A 144 -37.92 28.67 3.17
N ARG A 145 -38.23 27.38 3.28
CA ARG A 145 -37.77 26.42 2.26
C ARG A 145 -38.38 26.75 0.90
N PRO A 146 -37.59 26.88 -0.17
CA PRO A 146 -38.14 26.84 -1.52
C PRO A 146 -38.81 25.48 -1.71
N LYS A 147 -40.04 25.51 -2.24
CA LYS A 147 -40.82 24.30 -2.58
C LYS A 147 -40.18 23.55 -3.74
#